data_AF-A0A974WWB0-F1
#
_entry.id   AF-A0A974WWB0-F1
#
_cell.length_a   1.000
_cell.length_b   1.000
_cell.length_c   1.000
_cell.angle_alpha   90.00
_cell.angle_beta   90.00
_cell.angle_gamma   90.00
#
_symmetry.space_group_name_H-M   'P 1'
#
loop_
_entity.id
_entity.type
_entity.pdbx_description
1 polymer ?
#
loop_
_entity_poly.entity_id
_entity_poly.type
_entity_poly.pdbx_seq_one_letter_code
_entity_poly.pdbx_strand_id
1 'polypeptide(L)'
;MSWDGKNFDKPLIMLDYKTPQDAIKKNNYQPDEDVAPLIKDNMTSERLILTLRNKGMIKEACDFMSYCVNRRVGVWWSYSCVKAVNTEIEEEFKKNPLTFEEKVKEDAGKKIAAWKDTSELDAIKDKYVSDAAKTNEDFKKLFGPEITDPNDPLKNIQDSIRASQDKARVDFSLNEIDEVINKMDPQKVSAARKVLEKTFARYEAKHGIHPRKVIENEIMQSVIPEPMPEDTTLRDQYYGIIKSRIEEVKKYVNQTMAQSFPINIPGLPKKPSKKKVDDALYAVKRWILTPTDENGKTAMESAKPVPNDPEGMCALTAYWSSADLTPGEKTQLVSPPGLYSTGVKNTVFMCAMKKGGSKTYDERYEEYFNLGIDCVSGVKTWDKEWKKKPAKASEKDDSNHLESSFGFGREDNGQ
;
A
#
# COMPACT_ATOMS: atom_id res chain seq x y z
N MET A 1 24.35 11.76 3.03
CA MET A 1 24.40 13.13 3.57
C MET A 1 24.66 13.03 5.07
N SER A 2 25.80 13.54 5.57
CA SER A 2 26.11 13.58 7.00
C SER A 2 25.46 14.82 7.63
N TRP A 3 24.52 14.62 8.54
CA TRP A 3 23.88 15.68 9.33
C TRP A 3 24.89 16.26 10.34
N ASP A 4 24.97 17.59 10.44
CA ASP A 4 26.06 18.37 11.05
C ASP A 4 25.94 18.55 12.58
N GLY A 5 25.04 17.82 13.25
CA GLY A 5 24.93 17.87 14.70
C GLY A 5 24.21 19.11 15.24
N LYS A 6 23.57 19.93 14.40
CA LYS A 6 22.75 21.04 14.89
C LYS A 6 21.53 20.49 15.58
N ASN A 7 21.42 20.74 16.89
CA ASN A 7 20.15 20.62 17.63
C ASN A 7 19.00 21.23 16.80
N PHE A 8 17.75 20.81 17.03
CA PHE A 8 16.62 21.54 16.44
C PHE A 8 16.85 23.03 16.64
N ASP A 9 16.68 23.83 15.59
CA ASP A 9 16.88 25.29 15.68
C ASP A 9 16.01 25.93 16.77
N LYS A 10 14.98 25.20 17.24
CA LYS A 10 14.06 25.58 18.31
C LYS A 10 13.81 24.41 19.26
N PRO A 11 13.68 24.66 20.57
CA PRO A 11 13.33 23.63 21.54
C PRO A 11 11.93 23.06 21.30
N LEU A 12 11.74 21.77 21.59
CA LEU A 12 10.44 21.10 21.49
C LEU A 12 9.61 21.33 22.76
N ILE A 13 9.00 22.51 22.87
CA ILE A 13 8.35 22.99 24.11
C ILE A 13 7.01 22.31 24.45
N MET A 14 6.37 21.63 23.50
CA MET A 14 5.04 21.00 23.68
C MET A 14 5.10 19.48 23.92
N LEU A 15 6.22 18.99 24.45
CA LEU A 15 6.33 17.60 24.90
C LEU A 15 5.91 17.50 26.39
N ASP A 16 4.91 16.68 26.69
CA ASP A 16 4.44 16.42 28.06
C ASP A 16 5.48 15.60 28.87
N TYR A 17 6.26 14.74 28.19
CA TYR A 17 7.26 13.88 28.82
C TYR A 17 8.69 14.29 28.44
N LYS A 18 9.48 14.63 29.45
CA LYS A 18 10.87 15.08 29.27
C LYS A 18 11.82 13.95 28.89
N THR A 19 11.53 12.72 29.29
CA THR A 19 12.36 11.52 29.03
C THR A 19 11.54 10.40 28.41
N PRO A 20 12.16 9.48 27.64
CA PRO A 20 11.48 8.30 27.12
C PRO A 20 10.92 7.40 28.23
N GLN A 21 11.62 7.30 29.38
CA GLN A 21 11.17 6.52 30.54
C GLN A 21 9.85 7.06 31.11
N ASP A 22 9.64 8.38 31.09
CA ASP A 22 8.35 8.97 31.47
C ASP A 22 7.24 8.56 30.50
N ALA A 23 7.49 8.56 29.20
CA ALA A 23 6.50 8.11 28.20
C ALA A 23 6.16 6.62 28.35
N ILE A 24 7.15 5.77 28.62
CA ILE A 24 6.96 4.34 28.90
C ILE A 24 6.08 4.16 30.15
N LYS A 25 6.43 4.82 31.26
CA LYS A 25 5.75 4.64 32.55
C LYS A 25 4.36 5.26 32.60
N LYS A 26 4.21 6.49 32.08
CA LYS A 26 2.99 7.31 32.25
C LYS A 26 2.03 7.18 31.09
N ASN A 27 2.51 6.83 29.90
CA ASN A 27 1.70 6.77 28.68
C ASN A 27 1.75 5.40 27.98
N ASN A 28 2.31 4.40 28.66
CA ASN A 28 2.41 3.03 28.16
C ASN A 28 3.06 2.92 26.77
N TYR A 29 4.06 3.77 26.50
CA TYR A 29 4.85 3.63 25.28
C TYR A 29 5.65 2.33 25.32
N GLN A 30 5.55 1.54 24.25
CA GLN A 30 6.28 0.29 24.08
C GLN A 30 7.27 0.49 22.92
N PRO A 31 8.57 0.70 23.21
CA PRO A 31 9.56 0.84 22.15
C PRO A 31 9.72 -0.47 21.40
N ASP A 32 9.81 -0.39 20.08
CA ASP A 32 10.11 -1.53 19.22
C ASP A 32 11.53 -2.07 19.51
N GLU A 33 11.81 -3.31 19.08
CA GLU A 33 13.09 -4.00 19.35
C GLU A 33 14.31 -3.20 18.88
N ASP A 34 14.19 -2.47 17.78
CA ASP A 34 15.26 -1.62 17.23
C ASP A 34 15.39 -0.27 17.97
N VAL A 35 14.32 0.19 18.61
CA VAL A 35 14.27 1.47 19.34
C VAL A 35 14.73 1.31 20.78
N ALA A 36 14.38 0.21 21.43
CA ALA A 36 14.67 -0.01 22.85
C ALA A 36 16.17 0.14 23.21
N PRO A 37 17.14 -0.40 22.43
CA PRO A 37 18.57 -0.23 22.71
C PRO A 37 19.08 1.22 22.57
N LEU A 38 18.32 2.08 21.90
CA LEU A 38 18.68 3.50 21.71
C LEU A 38 18.30 4.36 22.92
N ILE A 39 17.41 3.86 23.78
CA ILE A 39 16.96 4.55 24.99
C ILE A 39 18.03 4.41 26.08
N LYS A 40 18.74 5.50 26.36
CA LYS A 40 19.78 5.56 27.39
C LYS A 40 19.24 6.18 28.69
N ASP A 41 19.92 5.90 29.80
CA ASP A 41 19.68 6.59 31.05
C ASP A 41 19.91 8.09 30.89
N ASN A 42 19.02 8.90 31.48
CA ASN A 42 19.03 10.37 31.40
C ASN A 42 18.89 10.96 29.98
N MET A 43 18.47 10.17 28.99
CA MET A 43 18.17 10.67 27.65
C MET A 43 16.88 11.51 27.68
N THR A 44 16.90 12.67 27.04
CA THR A 44 15.67 13.47 26.84
C THR A 44 14.86 12.92 25.67
N SER A 45 13.54 13.13 25.69
CA SER A 45 12.66 12.74 24.58
C SER A 45 13.10 13.40 23.27
N GLU A 46 13.45 14.69 23.33
CA GLU A 46 14.00 15.43 22.18
C GLU A 46 15.24 14.75 21.59
N ARG A 47 16.17 14.29 22.44
CA ARG A 47 17.38 13.59 22.00
C ARG A 47 17.07 12.23 21.38
N LEU A 48 16.07 11.51 21.88
CA LEU A 48 15.65 10.25 21.25
C LEU A 48 15.02 10.51 19.87
N ILE A 49 14.13 11.51 19.75
CA ILE A 49 13.52 11.90 18.45
C ILE A 49 14.61 12.23 17.42
N LEU A 50 15.63 13.02 17.79
CA LEU A 50 16.77 13.33 16.91
C LEU A 50 17.60 12.09 16.56
N THR A 51 17.82 11.21 17.53
CA THR A 51 18.60 9.98 17.33
C THR A 51 17.92 9.05 16.32
N LEU A 52 16.59 8.91 16.41
CA LEU A 52 15.79 8.13 15.46
C LEU A 52 15.81 8.76 14.07
N ARG A 53 15.61 10.07 13.97
CA ARG A 53 15.72 10.81 12.71
C ARG A 53 17.07 10.59 12.02
N ASN A 54 18.16 10.75 12.76
CA ASN A 54 19.53 10.63 12.23
C ASN A 54 19.88 9.21 11.78
N LYS A 55 19.16 8.20 12.28
CA LYS A 55 19.26 6.81 11.85
C LYS A 55 18.34 6.47 10.67
N GLY A 56 17.56 7.42 10.16
CA GLY A 56 16.56 7.19 9.11
C GLY A 56 15.30 6.49 9.61
N MET A 57 15.12 6.35 10.94
CA MET A 57 13.98 5.70 11.58
C MET A 57 12.84 6.73 11.77
N ILE A 58 12.38 7.32 10.66
CA ILE A 58 11.45 8.45 10.68
C ILE A 58 10.08 8.04 11.21
N LYS A 59 9.59 6.86 10.82
CA LYS A 59 8.34 6.31 11.32
C LYS A 59 8.40 6.15 12.83
N GLU A 60 9.45 5.54 13.35
CA GLU A 60 9.64 5.29 14.79
C GLU A 60 9.78 6.61 15.55
N ALA A 61 10.39 7.63 14.93
CA ALA A 61 10.46 8.97 15.49
C ALA A 61 9.07 9.62 15.61
N CYS A 62 8.22 9.50 14.58
CA CYS A 62 6.82 9.92 14.63
C CYS A 62 6.04 9.14 15.69
N ASP A 63 6.21 7.82 15.74
CA ASP A 63 5.54 6.94 16.70
C ASP A 63 5.92 7.37 18.12
N PHE A 64 7.20 7.49 18.47
CA PHE A 64 7.62 7.94 19.79
C PHE A 64 7.14 9.36 20.11
N MET A 65 7.21 10.30 19.16
CA MET A 65 6.74 11.67 19.34
C MET A 65 5.23 11.73 19.67
N SER A 66 4.43 10.85 19.08
CA SER A 66 2.98 10.74 19.38
C SER A 66 2.69 10.39 20.85
N TYR A 67 3.60 9.68 21.52
CA TYR A 67 3.52 9.36 22.94
C TYR A 67 4.05 10.47 23.84
N CYS A 68 4.78 11.45 23.29
CA CYS A 68 5.37 12.54 24.06
C CYS A 68 4.63 13.86 23.91
N VAL A 69 3.91 14.07 22.81
CA VAL A 69 3.26 15.34 22.50
C VAL A 69 2.05 15.62 23.39
N ASN A 70 1.87 16.90 23.76
CA ASN A 70 0.66 17.36 24.43
C ASN A 70 -0.62 17.02 23.65
N ARG A 71 -1.66 16.59 24.36
CA ARG A 71 -2.95 16.14 23.78
C ARG A 71 -3.48 17.06 22.67
N ARG A 72 -3.61 18.35 22.95
CA ARG A 72 -4.15 19.30 21.97
C ARG A 72 -3.23 19.46 20.76
N VAL A 73 -1.92 19.49 20.99
CA VAL A 73 -0.90 19.66 19.95
C VAL A 73 -0.82 18.42 19.05
N GLY A 74 -0.92 17.21 19.57
CA GLY A 74 -0.90 16.03 18.70
C GLY A 74 -2.23 15.81 17.95
N VAL A 75 -3.39 16.25 18.46
CA VAL A 75 -4.62 16.31 17.63
C VAL A 75 -4.43 17.31 16.48
N TRP A 76 -3.84 18.47 16.76
CA TRP A 76 -3.52 19.46 15.74
C TRP A 76 -2.51 18.94 14.71
N TRP A 77 -1.49 18.20 15.15
CA TRP A 77 -0.52 17.54 14.28
C TRP A 77 -1.21 16.50 13.38
N SER A 78 -2.01 15.59 13.94
CA SER A 78 -2.83 14.63 13.19
C SER A 78 -3.71 15.32 12.14
N TYR A 79 -4.43 16.37 12.54
CA TYR A 79 -5.26 17.16 11.62
C TYR A 79 -4.43 17.78 10.49
N SER A 80 -3.23 18.29 10.80
CA SER A 80 -2.32 18.85 9.81
C SER A 80 -1.83 17.81 8.80
N CYS A 81 -1.54 16.58 9.23
CA CYS A 81 -1.15 15.48 8.35
C CYS A 81 -2.32 15.07 7.43
N VAL A 82 -3.54 14.99 7.96
CA VAL A 82 -4.73 14.68 7.14
C VAL A 82 -4.98 15.77 6.09
N LYS A 83 -4.84 17.04 6.47
CA LYS A 83 -4.94 18.15 5.52
C LYS A 83 -3.83 18.11 4.46
N ALA A 84 -2.60 17.80 4.85
CA ALA A 84 -1.47 17.71 3.93
C ALA A 84 -1.70 16.63 2.87
N VAL A 85 -2.09 15.41 3.27
CA VAL A 85 -2.36 14.32 2.31
C VAL A 85 -3.54 14.61 1.40
N ASN A 86 -4.60 15.24 1.91
CA ASN A 86 -5.75 15.60 1.09
C ASN A 86 -5.37 16.68 0.06
N THR A 87 -4.58 17.68 0.48
CA THR A 87 -4.08 18.72 -0.43
C THR A 87 -3.20 18.11 -1.52
N GLU A 88 -2.28 17.22 -1.14
CA GLU A 88 -1.41 16.50 -2.08
C GLU A 88 -2.22 15.72 -3.12
N ILE A 89 -3.21 14.95 -2.67
CA ILE A 89 -4.08 14.15 -3.55
C ILE A 89 -4.89 15.05 -4.49
N GLU A 90 -5.44 16.16 -3.98
CA GLU A 90 -6.21 17.11 -4.78
C GLU A 90 -5.35 17.83 -5.82
N GLU A 91 -4.12 18.23 -5.47
CA GLU A 91 -3.18 18.85 -6.39
C GLU A 91 -2.74 17.88 -7.48
N GLU A 92 -2.47 16.62 -7.13
CA GLU A 92 -2.14 15.58 -8.09
C GLU A 92 -3.32 15.29 -9.03
N PHE A 93 -4.54 15.23 -8.49
CA PHE A 93 -5.75 15.06 -9.29
C PHE A 93 -5.98 16.25 -10.26
N LYS A 94 -5.68 17.49 -9.83
CA LYS A 94 -5.74 18.66 -10.71
C LYS A 94 -4.71 18.62 -11.83
N LYS A 95 -3.49 18.11 -11.56
CA LYS A 95 -2.43 17.95 -12.56
C LYS A 95 -2.70 16.79 -13.51
N ASN A 96 -3.25 15.70 -13.01
CA ASN A 96 -3.59 14.51 -13.77
C ASN A 96 -4.98 14.00 -13.34
N PRO A 97 -6.05 14.36 -14.10
CA PRO A 97 -7.42 14.05 -13.71
C PRO A 97 -7.78 12.57 -13.79
N LEU A 98 -6.87 11.72 -14.27
CA LEU A 98 -7.04 10.27 -14.21
C LEU A 98 -7.05 9.82 -12.76
N THR A 99 -8.13 9.16 -12.37
CA THR A 99 -8.23 8.47 -11.09
C THR A 99 -7.11 7.44 -10.95
N PHE A 100 -6.77 7.06 -9.71
CA PHE A 100 -5.80 6.01 -9.46
C PHE A 100 -6.12 4.72 -10.23
N GLU A 101 -7.40 4.36 -10.33
CA GLU A 101 -7.86 3.19 -11.07
C GLU A 101 -7.65 3.33 -12.58
N GLU A 102 -7.82 4.54 -13.13
CA GLU A 102 -7.54 4.83 -14.54
C GLU A 102 -6.04 4.85 -14.83
N LYS A 103 -5.22 5.40 -13.94
CA LYS A 103 -3.74 5.32 -14.05
C LYS A 103 -3.27 3.87 -14.03
N VAL A 104 -3.79 3.05 -13.11
CA VAL A 104 -3.48 1.60 -13.06
C VAL A 104 -3.90 0.90 -14.35
N LYS A 105 -5.07 1.23 -14.92
CA LYS A 105 -5.52 0.70 -16.22
C LYS A 105 -4.63 1.17 -17.37
N GLU A 106 -4.21 2.42 -17.37
CA GLU A 106 -3.32 2.98 -18.39
C GLU A 106 -1.94 2.33 -18.32
N ASP A 107 -1.34 2.23 -17.13
CA ASP A 107 -0.04 1.58 -16.92
C ASP A 107 -0.10 0.08 -17.23
N ALA A 108 -1.18 -0.60 -16.86
CA ALA A 108 -1.43 -1.97 -17.29
C ALA A 108 -1.55 -2.06 -18.81
N GLY A 109 -2.24 -1.12 -19.46
CA GLY A 109 -2.34 -1.01 -20.91
C GLY A 109 -0.98 -0.82 -21.58
N LYS A 110 -0.13 0.07 -21.05
CA LYS A 110 1.24 0.31 -21.52
C LYS A 110 2.11 -0.94 -21.34
N LYS A 111 2.04 -1.62 -20.19
CA LYS A 111 2.76 -2.87 -19.96
C LYS A 111 2.29 -3.99 -20.90
N ILE A 112 0.98 -4.11 -21.12
CA ILE A 112 0.41 -5.05 -22.09
C ILE A 112 0.87 -4.71 -23.51
N ALA A 113 0.93 -3.43 -23.87
CA ALA A 113 1.44 -2.99 -25.18
C ALA A 113 2.93 -3.29 -25.33
N ALA A 114 3.74 -3.06 -24.30
CA ALA A 114 5.16 -3.42 -24.26
C ALA A 114 5.36 -4.94 -24.33
N TRP A 115 4.48 -5.74 -23.71
CA TRP A 115 4.52 -7.21 -23.82
C TRP A 115 4.04 -7.74 -25.18
N LYS A 116 3.24 -6.96 -25.91
CA LYS A 116 2.86 -7.25 -27.29
C LYS A 116 3.95 -6.90 -28.30
N ASP A 117 4.92 -6.09 -27.90
CA ASP A 117 6.12 -5.86 -28.69
C ASP A 117 7.01 -7.11 -28.58
N THR A 118 6.80 -8.05 -29.51
CA THR A 118 7.57 -9.28 -29.58
C THR A 118 8.90 -9.08 -30.30
N SER A 119 9.28 -7.86 -30.70
CA SER A 119 10.46 -7.62 -31.54
C SER A 119 11.77 -8.16 -30.94
N GLU A 120 11.96 -8.07 -29.62
CA GLU A 120 13.11 -8.68 -28.93
C GLU A 120 13.04 -10.21 -28.93
N LEU A 121 11.86 -10.77 -28.68
CA LEU A 121 11.61 -12.22 -28.69
C LEU A 121 11.78 -12.81 -30.10
N ASP A 122 11.35 -12.08 -31.12
CA ASP A 122 11.47 -12.44 -32.53
C ASP A 122 12.92 -12.32 -32.99
N ALA A 123 13.66 -11.28 -32.57
CA ALA A 123 15.10 -11.18 -32.81
C ALA A 123 15.90 -12.32 -32.12
N ILE A 124 15.51 -12.73 -30.91
CA ILE A 124 16.10 -13.88 -30.22
C ILE A 124 15.78 -15.19 -30.96
N LYS A 125 14.53 -15.37 -31.43
CA LYS A 125 14.14 -16.53 -32.25
C LYS A 125 14.93 -16.57 -33.55
N ASP A 126 15.03 -15.46 -34.27
CA ASP A 126 15.74 -15.38 -35.55
C ASP A 126 17.23 -15.69 -35.37
N LYS A 127 17.84 -15.17 -34.30
CA LYS A 127 19.21 -15.52 -33.94
C LYS A 127 19.36 -17.01 -33.63
N TYR A 128 18.44 -17.58 -32.84
CA TYR A 128 18.49 -19.01 -32.49
C TYR A 128 18.29 -19.91 -33.72
N VAL A 129 17.37 -19.54 -34.62
CA VAL A 129 17.13 -20.24 -35.90
C VAL A 129 18.37 -20.14 -36.78
N SER A 130 19.02 -18.98 -36.85
CA SER A 130 20.27 -18.77 -37.59
C SER A 130 21.41 -19.61 -37.02
N ASP A 131 21.60 -19.60 -35.70
CA ASP A 131 22.64 -20.39 -35.01
C ASP A 131 22.39 -21.90 -35.18
N ALA A 132 21.13 -22.34 -35.12
CA ALA A 132 20.75 -23.73 -35.36
C ALA A 132 20.98 -24.13 -36.83
N ALA A 133 20.65 -23.27 -37.79
CA ALA A 133 20.89 -23.51 -39.20
C ALA A 133 22.39 -23.62 -39.50
N LYS A 134 23.20 -22.73 -38.93
CA LYS A 134 24.67 -22.76 -39.03
C LYS A 134 25.25 -24.03 -38.41
N THR A 135 24.78 -24.41 -37.22
CA THR A 135 25.20 -25.66 -36.55
C THR A 135 24.89 -26.88 -37.42
N ASN A 136 23.71 -26.90 -38.07
CA ASN A 136 23.31 -27.99 -38.95
C ASN A 136 24.14 -28.01 -40.25
N GLU A 137 24.53 -26.85 -40.78
CA GLU A 137 25.42 -26.76 -41.94
C GLU A 137 26.85 -27.22 -41.61
N ASP A 138 27.39 -26.81 -40.46
CA ASP A 138 28.70 -27.24 -39.97
C ASP A 138 28.71 -28.75 -39.69
N PHE A 139 27.61 -29.30 -39.15
CA PHE A 139 27.42 -30.73 -38.98
C PHE A 139 27.41 -31.46 -40.33
N LYS A 140 26.66 -30.97 -41.32
CA LYS A 140 26.66 -31.55 -42.69
C LYS A 140 28.04 -31.51 -43.35
N LYS A 141 28.83 -30.44 -43.12
CA LYS A 141 30.22 -30.35 -43.62
C LYS A 141 31.14 -31.37 -42.96
N LEU A 142 30.97 -31.62 -41.67
CA LEU A 142 31.79 -32.57 -40.92
C LEU A 142 31.44 -34.04 -41.21
N PHE A 143 30.16 -34.34 -41.47
CA PHE A 143 29.67 -35.72 -41.52
C PHE A 143 29.08 -36.16 -42.87
N GLY A 144 29.01 -35.28 -43.87
CA GLY A 144 28.54 -35.60 -45.22
C GLY A 144 27.01 -35.51 -45.41
N PRO A 145 26.52 -35.51 -46.66
CA PRO A 145 25.13 -35.14 -46.97
C PRO A 145 24.06 -36.22 -46.70
N GLU A 146 24.39 -37.49 -46.52
CA GLU A 146 23.37 -38.54 -46.29
C GLU A 146 23.88 -39.61 -45.34
N ILE A 147 23.22 -39.71 -44.18
CA ILE A 147 23.35 -40.84 -43.27
C ILE A 147 21.95 -41.42 -43.12
N THR A 148 21.70 -42.51 -43.85
CA THR A 148 20.41 -43.21 -43.90
C THR A 148 20.41 -44.55 -43.16
N ASP A 149 21.45 -44.88 -42.40
CA ASP A 149 21.49 -46.13 -41.63
C ASP A 149 20.76 -45.96 -40.27
N PRO A 150 19.68 -46.73 -40.00
CA PRO A 150 18.94 -46.68 -38.73
C PRO A 150 19.77 -47.09 -37.50
N ASN A 151 20.91 -47.76 -37.69
CA ASN A 151 21.83 -48.16 -36.61
C ASN A 151 23.05 -47.22 -36.48
N ASP A 152 23.03 -46.06 -37.15
CA ASP A 152 24.16 -45.14 -37.15
C ASP A 152 24.34 -44.45 -35.78
N PRO A 153 25.55 -44.50 -35.17
CA PRO A 153 25.91 -43.73 -33.98
C PRO A 153 25.55 -42.24 -34.05
N LEU A 154 25.53 -41.62 -35.24
CA LEU A 154 25.18 -40.22 -35.45
C LEU A 154 23.70 -39.90 -35.26
N LYS A 155 22.78 -40.86 -35.49
CA LYS A 155 21.36 -40.69 -35.16
C LYS A 155 21.14 -40.64 -33.65
N ASN A 156 21.86 -41.47 -32.90
CA ASN A 156 21.87 -41.42 -31.43
C ASN A 156 22.46 -40.10 -30.90
N ILE A 157 23.45 -39.53 -31.61
CA ILE A 157 24.01 -38.21 -31.28
C ILE A 157 23.01 -37.09 -31.61
N GLN A 158 22.31 -37.13 -32.74
CA GLN A 158 21.27 -36.16 -33.08
C GLN A 158 20.07 -36.21 -32.12
N ASP A 159 19.62 -37.41 -31.74
CA ASP A 159 18.57 -37.60 -30.73
C ASP A 159 19.05 -37.16 -29.35
N SER A 160 20.32 -37.33 -29.01
CA SER A 160 20.94 -36.81 -27.78
C SER A 160 21.08 -35.27 -27.79
N ILE A 161 21.38 -34.67 -28.94
CA ILE A 161 21.42 -33.19 -29.10
C ILE A 161 20.01 -32.61 -29.00
N ARG A 162 19.00 -33.22 -29.63
CA ARG A 162 17.58 -32.83 -29.48
C ARG A 162 17.11 -32.96 -28.03
N ALA A 163 17.39 -34.09 -27.39
CA ALA A 163 17.08 -34.29 -25.98
C ALA A 163 17.80 -33.28 -25.07
N SER A 164 19.03 -32.86 -25.41
CA SER A 164 19.75 -31.82 -24.68
C SER A 164 19.20 -30.41 -24.92
N GLN A 165 18.71 -30.11 -26.13
CA GLN A 165 18.04 -28.85 -26.46
C GLN A 165 16.66 -28.74 -25.79
N ASP A 166 15.91 -29.84 -25.75
CA ASP A 166 14.63 -29.93 -25.05
C ASP A 166 14.83 -29.80 -23.53
N LYS A 167 15.87 -30.44 -22.99
CA LYS A 167 16.28 -30.26 -21.60
C LYS A 167 16.65 -28.81 -21.29
N ALA A 168 17.43 -28.15 -22.14
CA ALA A 168 17.81 -26.75 -21.95
C ALA A 168 16.61 -25.78 -21.96
N ARG A 169 15.58 -26.07 -22.78
CA ARG A 169 14.32 -25.30 -22.79
C ARG A 169 13.48 -25.50 -21.53
N VAL A 170 13.44 -26.73 -21.01
CA VAL A 170 12.78 -27.05 -19.74
C VAL A 170 13.52 -26.38 -18.58
N ASP A 171 14.86 -26.44 -18.58
CA ASP A 171 15.70 -25.81 -17.56
C ASP A 171 15.56 -24.27 -17.57
N PHE A 172 15.45 -23.64 -18.75
CA PHE A 172 15.15 -22.21 -18.87
C PHE A 172 13.78 -21.84 -18.26
N SER A 173 12.74 -22.62 -18.55
CA SER A 173 11.39 -22.39 -18.02
C SER A 173 11.31 -22.62 -16.51
N LEU A 174 12.07 -23.59 -15.99
CA LEU A 174 12.19 -23.84 -14.56
C LEU A 174 12.96 -22.72 -13.84
N ASN A 175 14.00 -22.16 -14.48
CA ASN A 175 14.73 -21.02 -13.93
C ASN A 175 13.89 -19.75 -13.80
N GLU A 176 12.97 -19.47 -14.74
CA GLU A 176 12.03 -18.34 -14.61
C GLU A 176 11.02 -18.57 -13.48
N ILE A 177 10.54 -19.80 -13.31
CA ILE A 177 9.67 -20.19 -12.20
C ILE A 177 10.42 -20.04 -10.86
N ASP A 178 11.68 -20.49 -10.79
CA ASP A 178 12.51 -20.31 -9.61
C ASP A 178 12.83 -18.84 -9.35
N GLU A 179 12.99 -18.00 -10.37
CA GLU A 179 13.14 -16.56 -10.21
C GLU A 179 11.90 -15.89 -9.59
N VAL A 180 10.70 -16.30 -10.01
CA VAL A 180 9.44 -15.83 -9.43
C VAL A 180 9.31 -16.33 -7.99
N ILE A 181 9.67 -17.58 -7.72
CA ILE A 181 9.66 -18.17 -6.37
C ILE A 181 10.67 -17.46 -5.45
N ASN A 182 11.85 -17.11 -5.95
CA ASN A 182 12.90 -16.44 -5.18
C ASN A 182 12.57 -14.97 -4.87
N LYS A 183 11.64 -14.36 -5.60
CA LYS A 183 11.09 -13.02 -5.33
C LYS A 183 9.92 -13.06 -4.32
N MET A 184 9.43 -14.24 -3.94
CA MET A 184 8.40 -14.39 -2.92
C MET A 184 9.01 -14.58 -1.52
N ASP A 185 8.27 -14.18 -0.49
CA ASP A 185 8.63 -14.39 0.91
C ASP A 185 8.98 -15.89 1.18
N PRO A 186 10.21 -16.20 1.63
CA PRO A 186 10.67 -17.57 1.82
C PRO A 186 9.77 -18.42 2.73
N GLN A 187 9.12 -17.80 3.72
CA GLN A 187 8.20 -18.50 4.62
C GLN A 187 6.91 -18.90 3.90
N LYS A 188 6.40 -18.05 3.02
CA LYS A 188 5.19 -18.32 2.22
C LYS A 188 5.45 -19.37 1.14
N VAL A 189 6.62 -19.34 0.53
CA VAL A 189 7.07 -20.36 -0.45
C VAL A 189 7.20 -21.73 0.22
N SER A 190 7.83 -21.79 1.39
CA SER A 190 7.98 -23.04 2.14
C SER A 190 6.63 -23.62 2.57
N ALA A 191 5.72 -22.76 3.05
CA ALA A 191 4.36 -23.17 3.42
C ALA A 191 3.57 -23.67 2.20
N ALA A 192 3.63 -22.97 1.07
CA ALA A 192 2.96 -23.37 -0.16
C ALA A 192 3.52 -24.70 -0.70
N ARG A 193 4.85 -24.88 -0.73
CA ARG A 193 5.49 -26.15 -1.14
C ARG A 193 5.06 -27.31 -0.25
N LYS A 194 4.99 -27.11 1.07
CA LYS A 194 4.51 -28.15 2.01
C LYS A 194 3.04 -28.52 1.78
N VAL A 195 2.18 -27.54 1.53
CA VAL A 195 0.75 -27.79 1.23
C VAL A 195 0.58 -28.52 -0.09
N LEU A 196 1.35 -28.11 -1.11
CA LEU A 196 1.33 -28.74 -2.43
C LEU A 196 1.79 -30.20 -2.36
N GLU A 197 2.93 -30.49 -1.73
CA GLU A 197 3.44 -31.85 -1.59
C GLU A 197 2.51 -32.76 -0.79
N LYS A 198 1.89 -32.23 0.28
CA LYS A 198 0.87 -32.97 1.04
C LYS A 198 -0.37 -33.28 0.19
N THR A 199 -0.71 -32.40 -0.73
CA THR A 199 -1.85 -32.57 -1.64
C THR A 199 -1.52 -33.58 -2.73
N PHE A 200 -0.29 -33.55 -3.26
CA PHE A 200 0.20 -34.53 -4.24
C PHE A 200 0.32 -35.93 -3.66
N ALA A 201 0.84 -36.07 -2.44
CA ALA A 201 0.87 -37.36 -1.75
C ALA A 201 -0.53 -37.95 -1.54
N ARG A 202 -1.54 -37.11 -1.21
CA ARG A 202 -2.93 -37.57 -1.08
C ARG A 202 -3.53 -38.02 -2.40
N TYR A 203 -3.21 -37.32 -3.48
CA TYR A 203 -3.66 -37.69 -4.82
C TYR A 203 -3.01 -38.98 -5.28
N GLU A 204 -1.70 -39.12 -5.10
CA GLU A 204 -0.95 -40.33 -5.45
C GLU A 204 -1.45 -41.55 -4.68
N ALA A 205 -1.69 -41.41 -3.37
CA ALA A 205 -2.26 -42.49 -2.56
C ALA A 205 -3.65 -42.93 -3.06
N LYS A 206 -4.42 -42.00 -3.65
CA LYS A 206 -5.79 -42.27 -4.13
C LYS A 206 -5.82 -42.80 -5.57
N HIS A 207 -4.90 -42.36 -6.41
CA HIS A 207 -4.96 -42.59 -7.87
C HIS A 207 -3.78 -43.41 -8.39
N GLY A 208 -2.79 -43.74 -7.55
CA GLY A 208 -1.60 -44.51 -7.92
C GLY A 208 -0.61 -43.76 -8.81
N ILE A 209 -0.82 -42.48 -9.05
CA ILE A 209 0.00 -41.67 -9.96
C ILE A 209 0.29 -40.31 -9.32
N HIS A 210 1.58 -39.95 -9.22
CA HIS A 210 2.01 -38.66 -8.68
C HIS A 210 1.60 -37.52 -9.65
N PRO A 211 0.85 -36.50 -9.22
CA PRO A 211 0.39 -35.40 -10.09
C PRO A 211 1.50 -34.72 -10.86
N ARG A 212 2.69 -34.56 -10.25
CA ARG A 212 3.85 -33.99 -10.94
C ARG A 212 4.29 -34.81 -12.17
N LYS A 213 4.20 -36.14 -12.11
CA LYS A 213 4.49 -37.03 -13.25
C LYS A 213 3.39 -36.99 -14.31
N VAL A 214 2.14 -36.78 -13.90
CA VAL A 214 1.02 -36.56 -14.84
C VAL A 214 1.22 -35.23 -15.55
N ILE A 215 1.54 -34.17 -14.83
CA ILE A 215 1.80 -32.84 -15.38
C ILE A 215 3.05 -32.88 -16.28
N GLU A 216 4.12 -33.56 -15.90
CA GLU A 216 5.31 -33.73 -16.76
C GLU A 216 4.98 -34.51 -18.04
N ASN A 217 4.19 -35.60 -17.96
CA ASN A 217 3.77 -36.36 -19.14
C ASN A 217 2.72 -35.63 -20.00
N GLU A 218 1.76 -34.93 -19.39
CA GLU A 218 0.73 -34.16 -20.09
C GLU A 218 1.32 -32.88 -20.69
N ILE A 219 2.25 -32.19 -20.05
CA ILE A 219 3.01 -31.07 -20.64
C ILE A 219 3.85 -31.59 -21.81
N MET A 220 4.52 -32.74 -21.67
CA MET A 220 5.25 -33.37 -22.78
C MET A 220 4.34 -33.77 -23.96
N GLN A 221 3.07 -34.12 -23.71
CA GLN A 221 2.10 -34.49 -24.75
C GLN A 221 1.23 -33.33 -25.26
N SER A 222 1.12 -32.21 -24.51
CA SER A 222 0.30 -31.03 -24.87
C SER A 222 1.11 -29.84 -25.38
N VAL A 223 2.46 -29.91 -25.32
CA VAL A 223 3.37 -28.88 -25.88
C VAL A 223 3.86 -29.22 -27.30
N ILE A 224 3.23 -30.19 -27.98
CA ILE A 224 3.23 -30.20 -29.45
C ILE A 224 1.87 -29.65 -29.89
N PRO A 225 1.71 -28.31 -30.03
CA PRO A 225 0.61 -27.83 -30.85
C PRO A 225 0.88 -28.29 -32.28
N GLU A 226 -0.15 -28.81 -32.96
CA GLU A 226 -0.12 -28.87 -34.42
C GLU A 226 0.30 -27.50 -34.95
N PRO A 227 1.14 -27.44 -36.01
CA PRO A 227 1.62 -26.19 -36.54
C PRO A 227 0.42 -25.28 -36.83
N MET A 228 0.46 -24.07 -36.27
CA MET A 228 -0.57 -23.06 -36.50
C MET A 228 -0.78 -22.90 -38.01
N PRO A 229 -2.04 -22.89 -38.51
CA PRO A 229 -2.30 -22.55 -39.90
C PRO A 229 -1.70 -21.17 -40.20
N GLU A 230 -0.85 -21.10 -41.22
CA GLU A 230 -0.21 -19.84 -41.66
C GLU A 230 -1.23 -18.83 -42.21
N ASP A 231 -2.43 -19.29 -42.53
CA ASP A 231 -3.53 -18.46 -42.99
C ASP A 231 -4.06 -17.57 -41.86
N THR A 232 -3.70 -16.28 -41.95
CA THR A 232 -4.15 -15.19 -41.08
C THR A 232 -5.67 -15.16 -40.87
N THR A 233 -6.45 -15.58 -41.87
CA THR A 233 -7.92 -15.58 -41.80
C THR A 233 -8.43 -16.66 -40.84
N LEU A 234 -7.84 -17.86 -40.89
CA LEU A 234 -8.16 -18.97 -39.99
C LEU A 234 -7.64 -18.70 -38.59
N ARG A 235 -6.47 -18.05 -38.46
CA ARG A 235 -5.93 -17.59 -37.17
C ARG A 235 -6.86 -16.57 -36.50
N ASP A 236 -7.38 -15.60 -37.25
CA ASP A 236 -8.30 -14.59 -36.72
C ASP A 236 -9.66 -15.19 -36.34
N GLN A 237 -10.16 -16.15 -37.13
CA GLN A 237 -11.34 -16.93 -36.77
C GLN A 237 -11.11 -17.74 -35.49
N TYR A 238 -9.93 -18.34 -35.35
CA TYR A 238 -9.54 -19.11 -34.17
C TYR A 238 -9.44 -18.23 -32.92
N TYR A 239 -8.82 -17.05 -33.02
CA TYR A 239 -8.79 -16.06 -31.92
C TYR A 239 -10.18 -15.49 -31.62
N GLY A 240 -11.02 -15.31 -32.63
CA GLY A 240 -12.42 -14.93 -32.45
C GLY A 240 -13.20 -15.96 -31.63
N ILE A 241 -13.03 -17.25 -31.92
CA ILE A 241 -13.65 -18.36 -31.19
C ILE A 241 -13.13 -18.41 -29.75
N ILE A 242 -11.82 -18.28 -29.53
CA ILE A 242 -11.24 -18.26 -28.18
C ILE A 242 -11.75 -17.06 -27.38
N LYS A 243 -11.79 -15.87 -27.98
CA LYS A 243 -12.29 -14.65 -27.32
C LYS A 243 -13.77 -14.76 -26.98
N SER A 244 -14.59 -15.31 -27.88
CA SER A 244 -16.01 -15.58 -27.63
C SER A 244 -16.18 -16.56 -26.46
N ARG A 245 -15.41 -17.64 -26.44
CA ARG A 245 -15.44 -18.63 -25.33
C ARG A 245 -14.96 -18.03 -24.01
N ILE A 246 -13.95 -17.16 -24.01
CA ILE A 246 -13.50 -16.46 -22.81
C ILE A 246 -14.62 -15.55 -22.28
N GLU A 247 -15.32 -14.82 -23.15
CA GLU A 247 -16.44 -13.97 -22.72
C GLU A 247 -17.65 -14.78 -22.26
N GLU A 248 -17.95 -15.92 -22.89
CA GLU A 248 -18.98 -16.85 -22.43
C GLU A 248 -18.62 -17.46 -21.07
N VAL A 249 -17.36 -17.89 -20.87
CA VAL A 249 -16.87 -18.40 -19.58
C VAL A 249 -16.88 -17.30 -18.54
N LYS A 250 -16.50 -16.05 -18.86
CA LYS A 250 -16.65 -14.92 -17.92
C LYS A 250 -18.11 -14.66 -17.57
N LYS A 251 -19.02 -14.70 -18.55
CA LYS A 251 -20.46 -14.50 -18.32
C LYS A 251 -21.04 -15.62 -17.47
N TYR A 252 -20.67 -16.87 -17.75
CA TYR A 252 -21.04 -18.04 -16.97
C TYR A 252 -20.44 -17.96 -15.57
N VAL A 253 -19.14 -17.70 -15.40
CA VAL A 253 -18.50 -17.49 -14.10
C VAL A 253 -19.14 -16.34 -13.35
N ASN A 254 -19.48 -15.21 -13.99
CA ASN A 254 -20.17 -14.11 -13.34
C ASN A 254 -21.62 -14.45 -12.95
N GLN A 255 -22.34 -15.23 -13.77
CA GLN A 255 -23.69 -15.70 -13.46
C GLN A 255 -23.67 -16.76 -12.35
N THR A 256 -22.77 -17.74 -12.43
CA THR A 256 -22.56 -18.77 -11.41
C THR A 256 -21.98 -18.17 -10.15
N MET A 257 -21.09 -17.18 -10.20
CA MET A 257 -20.66 -16.41 -9.04
C MET A 257 -21.82 -15.60 -8.47
N ALA A 258 -22.65 -14.93 -9.28
CA ALA A 258 -23.83 -14.23 -8.77
C ALA A 258 -24.90 -15.17 -8.16
N GLN A 259 -25.02 -16.39 -8.68
CA GLN A 259 -25.98 -17.42 -8.24
C GLN A 259 -25.46 -18.24 -7.04
N SER A 260 -24.17 -18.55 -6.99
CA SER A 260 -23.52 -19.38 -5.95
C SER A 260 -22.85 -18.53 -4.85
N PHE A 261 -22.54 -17.27 -5.15
CA PHE A 261 -21.94 -16.28 -4.24
C PHE A 261 -22.51 -14.88 -4.53
N PRO A 262 -23.75 -14.56 -4.12
CA PRO A 262 -24.21 -13.18 -4.11
C PRO A 262 -23.35 -12.39 -3.09
N ILE A 263 -22.16 -11.94 -3.48
CA ILE A 263 -21.28 -11.09 -2.66
C ILE A 263 -21.82 -9.66 -2.73
N ASN A 264 -23.02 -9.47 -2.18
CA ASN A 264 -23.28 -8.31 -1.37
C ASN A 264 -22.91 -8.79 0.03
N ILE A 265 -21.67 -8.55 0.51
CA ILE A 265 -21.32 -8.87 1.90
C ILE A 265 -22.19 -7.94 2.75
N PRO A 266 -23.24 -8.45 3.42
CA PRO A 266 -24.05 -7.62 4.29
C PRO A 266 -23.13 -7.22 5.44
N GLY A 267 -22.73 -5.95 5.50
CA GLY A 267 -21.85 -5.44 6.54
C GLY A 267 -20.52 -4.85 6.10
N LEU A 268 -20.12 -4.88 4.81
CA LEU A 268 -19.06 -3.96 4.38
C LEU A 268 -19.65 -2.55 4.26
N PRO A 269 -19.18 -1.57 5.05
CA PRO A 269 -19.72 -0.22 4.98
C PRO A 269 -19.48 0.36 3.59
N LYS A 270 -20.53 0.92 2.97
CA LYS A 270 -20.39 1.70 1.73
C LYS A 270 -19.32 2.76 1.94
N LYS A 271 -18.44 2.96 0.95
CA LYS A 271 -17.45 4.03 0.95
C LYS A 271 -18.15 5.32 1.41
N PRO A 272 -17.69 5.96 2.49
CA PRO A 272 -18.39 7.10 3.05
C PRO A 272 -18.47 8.22 2.00
N SER A 273 -19.58 8.95 2.01
CA SER A 273 -19.71 10.12 1.13
C SER A 273 -18.72 11.19 1.57
N LYS A 274 -18.22 11.98 0.62
CA LYS A 274 -17.29 13.11 0.87
C LYS A 274 -17.78 14.01 2.02
N LYS A 275 -19.09 14.28 2.06
CA LYS A 275 -19.74 15.01 3.14
C LYS A 275 -19.41 14.46 4.55
N LYS A 276 -19.44 13.14 4.74
CA LYS A 276 -19.17 12.52 6.05
C LYS A 276 -17.70 12.65 6.47
N VAL A 277 -16.80 12.62 5.48
CA VAL A 277 -15.36 12.83 5.70
C VAL A 277 -15.10 14.28 6.13
N ASP A 278 -15.74 15.24 5.46
CA ASP A 278 -15.65 16.66 5.79
C ASP A 278 -16.27 16.96 7.17
N ASP A 279 -17.40 16.32 7.51
CA ASP A 279 -18.05 16.43 8.82
C ASP A 279 -17.11 15.97 9.97
N ALA A 280 -16.36 14.89 9.77
CA ALA A 280 -15.37 14.40 10.75
C ALA A 280 -14.23 15.40 10.98
N LEU A 281 -13.64 15.94 9.91
CA LEU A 281 -12.59 16.96 10.02
C LEU A 281 -13.09 18.27 10.62
N TYR A 282 -14.33 18.66 10.32
CA TYR A 282 -14.94 19.84 10.93
C TYR A 282 -15.12 19.66 12.44
N ALA A 283 -15.56 18.49 12.90
CA ALA A 283 -15.67 18.19 14.32
C ALA A 283 -14.30 18.21 15.03
N VAL A 284 -13.25 17.66 14.41
CA VAL A 284 -11.87 17.77 14.90
C VAL A 284 -11.45 19.24 15.05
N LYS A 285 -11.69 20.05 14.02
CA LYS A 285 -11.39 21.49 14.05
C LYS A 285 -12.08 22.20 15.22
N ARG A 286 -13.36 21.89 15.45
CA ARG A 286 -14.13 22.43 16.58
C ARG A 286 -13.52 22.04 17.93
N TRP A 287 -13.08 20.79 18.07
CA TRP A 287 -12.40 20.33 19.28
C TRP A 287 -11.03 21.03 19.47
N ILE A 288 -10.24 21.19 18.40
CA ILE A 288 -8.95 21.90 18.50
C ILE A 288 -9.16 23.36 18.94
N LEU A 289 -10.22 24.02 18.47
CA LEU A 289 -10.57 25.38 18.90
C LEU A 289 -10.99 25.42 20.37
N THR A 290 -11.89 24.52 20.76
CA THR A 290 -12.47 24.46 22.10
C THR A 290 -12.48 22.99 22.56
N PRO A 291 -11.44 22.52 23.27
CA PRO A 291 -11.29 21.11 23.62
C PRO A 291 -12.17 20.74 24.83
N THR A 292 -13.49 20.73 24.62
CA THR A 292 -14.47 20.28 25.61
C THR A 292 -14.90 18.84 25.33
N ASP A 293 -15.42 18.16 26.35
CA ASP A 293 -15.87 16.77 26.24
C ASP A 293 -17.07 16.65 25.26
N GLU A 294 -17.95 17.65 25.17
CA GLU A 294 -19.06 17.67 24.20
C GLU A 294 -18.56 17.75 22.75
N ASN A 295 -17.52 18.56 22.51
CA ASN A 295 -16.89 18.60 21.20
C ASN A 295 -16.16 17.29 20.91
N GLY A 296 -15.62 16.62 21.93
CA GLY A 296 -15.00 15.30 21.83
C GLY A 296 -16.03 14.25 21.41
N LYS A 297 -17.18 14.21 22.08
CA LYS A 297 -18.32 13.35 21.74
C LYS A 297 -18.82 13.62 20.32
N THR A 298 -18.92 14.88 19.92
CA THR A 298 -19.29 15.26 18.54
C THR A 298 -18.29 14.70 17.53
N ALA A 299 -16.98 14.77 17.80
CA ALA A 299 -15.96 14.18 16.94
C ALA A 299 -16.12 12.65 16.83
N MET A 300 -16.37 11.95 17.94
CA MET A 300 -16.63 10.51 17.93
C MET A 300 -17.85 10.14 17.07
N GLU A 301 -18.97 10.85 17.22
CA GLU A 301 -20.18 10.62 16.42
C GLU A 301 -19.93 10.84 14.92
N SER A 302 -19.20 11.91 14.56
CA SER A 302 -18.80 12.18 13.18
C SER A 302 -17.80 11.14 12.62
N ALA A 303 -17.04 10.46 13.48
CA ALA A 303 -16.09 9.42 13.09
C ALA A 303 -16.75 8.07 12.75
N LYS A 304 -17.87 7.72 13.42
CA LYS A 304 -18.58 6.44 13.24
C LYS A 304 -18.83 6.02 11.79
N PRO A 305 -19.18 6.92 10.85
CA PRO A 305 -19.35 6.53 9.45
C PRO A 305 -18.06 6.33 8.65
N VAL A 306 -16.91 6.80 9.14
CA VAL A 306 -15.61 6.86 8.42
C VAL A 306 -14.46 6.27 9.26
N PRO A 307 -14.63 5.19 10.05
CA PRO A 307 -13.65 4.79 11.07
C PRO A 307 -12.33 4.29 10.48
N ASN A 308 -12.34 3.90 9.20
CA ASN A 308 -11.19 3.36 8.47
C ASN A 308 -10.50 4.42 7.59
N ASP A 309 -10.97 5.67 7.61
CA ASP A 309 -10.33 6.79 6.93
C ASP A 309 -9.48 7.60 7.92
N PRO A 310 -8.38 8.24 7.48
CA PRO A 310 -7.54 9.07 8.35
C PRO A 310 -8.34 10.17 9.07
N GLU A 311 -9.37 10.72 8.40
CA GLU A 311 -10.28 11.71 8.95
C GLU A 311 -11.07 11.19 10.15
N GLY A 312 -11.60 9.97 10.05
CA GLY A 312 -12.31 9.32 11.15
C GLY A 312 -11.35 8.98 12.30
N MET A 313 -10.16 8.46 12.01
CA MET A 313 -9.16 8.19 13.04
C MET A 313 -8.72 9.47 13.76
N CYS A 314 -8.57 10.57 13.02
CA CYS A 314 -8.28 11.88 13.60
C CYS A 314 -9.41 12.37 14.52
N ALA A 315 -10.68 12.13 14.16
CA ALA A 315 -11.85 12.45 14.97
C ALA A 315 -11.95 11.59 16.24
N LEU A 316 -11.65 10.29 16.15
CA LEU A 316 -11.52 9.43 17.33
C LEU A 316 -10.36 9.88 18.24
N THR A 317 -9.24 10.33 17.64
CA THR A 317 -8.10 10.86 18.39
C THR A 317 -8.48 12.11 19.18
N ALA A 318 -9.28 13.02 18.61
CA ALA A 318 -9.81 14.19 19.31
C ALA A 318 -10.73 13.78 20.47
N TYR A 319 -11.61 12.80 20.25
CA TYR A 319 -12.44 12.23 21.32
C TYR A 319 -11.59 11.63 22.45
N TRP A 320 -10.62 10.76 22.15
CA TRP A 320 -9.73 10.15 23.15
C TRP A 320 -8.79 11.14 23.85
N SER A 321 -8.68 12.36 23.33
CA SER A 321 -7.96 13.46 23.96
C SER A 321 -8.77 14.19 25.03
N SER A 322 -10.09 13.96 25.06
CA SER A 322 -11.02 14.57 26.02
C SER A 322 -10.81 13.99 27.43
N ALA A 323 -11.22 14.75 28.45
CA ALA A 323 -11.02 14.35 29.84
C ALA A 323 -12.05 13.31 30.27
N ASP A 324 -13.30 13.45 29.80
CA ASP A 324 -14.38 12.50 29.97
C ASP A 324 -14.83 11.92 28.62
N LEU A 325 -14.78 10.60 28.51
CA LEU A 325 -15.26 9.87 27.35
C LEU A 325 -16.79 9.67 27.37
N THR A 326 -17.44 9.86 28.52
CA THR A 326 -18.89 9.67 28.69
C THR A 326 -19.56 10.93 29.22
N PRO A 327 -19.43 12.09 28.52
CA PRO A 327 -19.97 13.34 29.02
C PRO A 327 -21.49 13.26 29.14
N GLY A 328 -21.98 13.57 30.34
CA GLY A 328 -23.39 13.51 30.74
C GLY A 328 -23.82 12.19 31.40
N GLU A 329 -22.94 11.21 31.52
CA GLU A 329 -23.21 9.99 32.29
C GLU A 329 -22.83 10.15 33.78
N LYS A 330 -23.38 9.27 34.63
CA LYS A 330 -23.12 9.33 36.09
C LYS A 330 -21.69 8.95 36.48
N THR A 331 -21.03 8.16 35.64
CA THR A 331 -19.67 7.67 35.89
C THR A 331 -18.75 8.28 34.84
N GLN A 332 -17.81 9.11 35.26
CA GLN A 332 -16.80 9.67 34.37
C GLN A 332 -15.85 8.57 33.91
N LEU A 333 -15.69 8.42 32.60
CA LEU A 333 -14.75 7.48 32.00
C LEU A 333 -13.53 8.24 31.49
N VAL A 334 -12.40 8.11 32.20
CA VAL A 334 -11.15 8.77 31.80
C VAL A 334 -10.47 7.96 30.69
N SER A 335 -9.91 8.68 29.71
CA SER A 335 -9.13 8.07 28.62
C SER A 335 -7.90 7.32 29.16
N PRO A 336 -7.77 6.00 28.87
CA PRO A 336 -6.62 5.21 29.31
C PRO A 336 -5.27 5.79 28.84
N PRO A 337 -4.19 5.62 29.62
CA PRO A 337 -2.84 5.97 29.18
C PRO A 337 -2.49 5.36 27.81
N GLY A 338 -1.92 6.17 26.93
CA GLY A 338 -1.49 5.77 25.59
C GLY A 338 -2.60 5.67 24.53
N LEU A 339 -3.89 5.73 24.89
CA LEU A 339 -4.99 5.58 23.92
C LEU A 339 -4.98 6.71 22.88
N TYR A 340 -4.93 7.96 23.35
CA TYR A 340 -4.81 9.12 22.49
C TYR A 340 -3.56 9.07 21.59
N SER A 341 -2.40 8.75 22.18
CA SER A 341 -1.14 8.67 21.45
C SER A 341 -1.17 7.61 20.35
N THR A 342 -1.81 6.48 20.64
CA THR A 342 -2.09 5.45 19.64
C THR A 342 -2.99 5.98 18.53
N GLY A 343 -3.98 6.81 18.85
CA GLY A 343 -4.81 7.51 17.86
C GLY A 343 -4.01 8.44 16.94
N VAL A 344 -3.11 9.26 17.51
CA VAL A 344 -2.21 10.13 16.73
C VAL A 344 -1.32 9.28 15.81
N LYS A 345 -0.63 8.29 16.37
CA LYS A 345 0.20 7.33 15.63
C LYS A 345 -0.55 6.71 14.45
N ASN A 346 -1.74 6.16 14.72
CA ASN A 346 -2.54 5.51 13.69
C ASN A 346 -3.04 6.49 12.63
N THR A 347 -3.40 7.73 13.01
CA THR A 347 -3.79 8.76 12.05
C THR A 347 -2.63 9.07 11.10
N VAL A 348 -1.42 9.31 11.63
CA VAL A 348 -0.22 9.60 10.83
C VAL A 348 0.10 8.42 9.90
N PHE A 349 0.05 7.19 10.41
CA PHE A 349 0.23 5.98 9.60
C PHE A 349 -0.80 5.86 8.46
N MET A 350 -2.08 6.08 8.76
CA MET A 350 -3.15 6.03 7.76
C MET A 350 -2.99 7.14 6.71
N CYS A 351 -2.54 8.34 7.11
CA CYS A 351 -2.18 9.41 6.16
C CYS A 351 -1.02 8.99 5.24
N ALA A 352 0.00 8.31 5.76
CA ALA A 352 1.13 7.86 4.94
C ALA A 352 0.69 6.79 3.93
N MET A 353 -0.25 5.94 4.32
CA MET A 353 -0.77 4.84 3.51
C MET A 353 -1.92 5.22 2.56
N LYS A 354 -2.46 6.44 2.66
CA LYS A 354 -3.62 6.87 1.84
C LYS A 354 -3.27 6.79 0.35
N LYS A 355 -4.11 6.15 -0.45
CA LYS A 355 -3.86 6.01 -1.90
C LYS A 355 -4.07 7.34 -2.63
N GLY A 356 -3.34 7.51 -3.73
CA GLY A 356 -3.33 8.73 -4.54
C GLY A 356 -2.16 9.65 -4.18
N GLY A 357 -2.10 10.84 -4.78
CA GLY A 357 -1.00 11.79 -4.58
C GLY A 357 0.27 11.42 -5.34
N SER A 358 1.28 12.26 -5.23
CA SER A 358 2.57 12.12 -5.91
C SER A 358 3.69 11.58 -5.01
N LYS A 359 3.50 11.62 -3.67
CA LYS A 359 4.54 11.26 -2.69
C LYS A 359 4.48 9.78 -2.34
N THR A 360 5.65 9.20 -2.14
CA THR A 360 5.83 7.85 -1.61
C THR A 360 5.55 7.79 -0.11
N TYR A 361 5.48 6.57 0.43
CA TYR A 361 5.27 6.34 1.86
C TYR A 361 6.34 7.03 2.73
N ASP A 362 7.62 6.89 2.37
CA ASP A 362 8.73 7.47 3.13
C ASP A 362 8.75 9.01 3.04
N GLU A 363 8.50 9.57 1.86
CA GLU A 363 8.41 11.03 1.67
C GLU A 363 7.29 11.66 2.50
N ARG A 364 6.16 10.96 2.64
CA ARG A 364 5.07 11.40 3.51
C ARG A 364 5.44 11.35 4.97
N TYR A 365 6.13 10.30 5.42
CA TYR A 365 6.61 10.24 6.80
C TYR A 365 7.61 11.35 7.11
N GLU A 366 8.50 11.67 6.18
CA GLU A 366 9.40 12.83 6.31
C GLU A 366 8.61 14.14 6.42
N GLU A 367 7.62 14.36 5.56
CA GLU A 367 6.76 15.54 5.66
C GLU A 367 6.01 15.60 7.00
N TYR A 368 5.41 14.50 7.43
CA TYR A 368 4.63 14.45 8.67
C TYR A 368 5.50 14.57 9.91
N PHE A 369 6.71 14.04 9.87
CA PHE A 369 7.71 14.25 10.91
C PHE A 369 8.02 15.74 11.05
N ASN A 370 8.35 16.42 9.94
CA ASN A 370 8.64 17.86 9.96
C ASN A 370 7.41 18.69 10.41
N LEU A 371 6.20 18.34 9.97
CA LEU A 371 4.96 18.94 10.48
C LEU A 371 4.80 18.75 11.98
N GLY A 372 5.16 17.57 12.49
CA GLY A 372 5.14 17.27 13.92
C GLY A 372 6.12 18.13 14.69
N ILE A 373 7.38 18.25 14.21
CA ILE A 373 8.40 19.15 14.78
C ILE A 373 7.91 20.61 14.80
N ASP A 374 7.29 21.09 13.71
CA ASP A 374 6.74 22.44 13.66
C ASP A 374 5.60 22.66 14.68
N CYS A 375 4.77 21.64 14.90
CA CYS A 375 3.70 21.68 15.90
C CYS A 375 4.28 21.68 17.32
N VAL A 376 5.20 20.76 17.63
CA VAL A 376 5.73 20.60 18.98
C VAL A 376 6.69 21.72 19.41
N SER A 377 7.31 22.40 18.45
CA SER A 377 8.12 23.61 18.68
C SER A 377 7.28 24.89 18.78
N GLY A 378 5.97 24.83 18.52
CA GLY A 378 5.08 26.00 18.51
C GLY A 378 5.26 26.93 17.30
N VAL A 379 5.98 26.48 16.26
CA VAL A 379 6.11 27.21 15.00
C VAL A 379 4.76 27.24 14.29
N LYS A 380 4.14 26.07 14.14
CA LYS A 380 2.83 25.87 13.51
C LYS A 380 1.76 25.64 14.57
N THR A 381 1.08 26.71 14.97
CA THR A 381 -0.06 26.66 15.89
C THR A 381 -1.36 26.93 15.14
N TRP A 382 -2.45 26.35 15.64
CA TRP A 382 -3.79 26.53 15.07
C TRP A 382 -4.24 28.00 15.05
N ASP A 383 -3.86 28.79 16.06
CA ASP A 383 -4.17 30.23 16.12
C ASP A 383 -3.57 31.02 14.97
N LYS A 384 -2.35 30.68 14.55
CA LYS A 384 -1.68 31.33 13.41
C LYS A 384 -2.30 30.92 12.10
N GLU A 385 -2.69 29.66 11.97
CA GLU A 385 -3.28 29.14 10.73
C GLU A 385 -4.64 29.75 10.45
N TRP A 386 -5.47 29.95 11.46
CA TRP A 386 -6.82 30.50 11.30
C TRP A 386 -6.90 32.03 11.31
N LYS A 387 -5.86 32.72 11.78
CA LYS A 387 -5.74 34.17 11.63
C LYS A 387 -5.32 34.61 10.23
N LYS A 388 -4.91 33.68 9.35
CA LYS A 388 -4.69 34.00 7.94
C LYS A 388 -6.04 34.40 7.34
N LYS A 389 -6.24 35.70 7.10
CA LYS A 389 -7.38 36.20 6.32
C LYS A 389 -7.47 35.36 5.05
N PRO A 390 -8.66 34.90 4.63
CA PRO A 390 -8.81 34.25 3.34
C PRO A 390 -8.17 35.16 2.30
N ALA A 391 -7.19 34.64 1.56
CA ALA A 391 -6.60 35.37 0.44
C ALA A 391 -7.80 35.79 -0.42
N LYS A 392 -8.01 37.11 -0.58
CA LYS A 392 -9.19 37.73 -1.19
C LYS A 392 -9.77 36.78 -2.23
N ALA A 393 -10.85 36.09 -1.86
CA ALA A 393 -11.59 35.28 -2.81
C ALA A 393 -11.96 36.25 -3.93
N SER A 394 -11.55 35.94 -5.16
CA SER A 394 -12.00 36.67 -6.33
C SER A 394 -13.52 36.73 -6.25
N GLU A 395 -14.07 37.94 -6.11
CA GLU A 395 -15.51 38.23 -6.08
C GLU A 395 -16.18 37.54 -7.26
N LYS A 396 -16.75 36.36 -7.03
CA LYS A 396 -17.67 35.60 -7.90
C LYS A 396 -17.93 34.22 -7.28
N ASP A 397 -18.49 34.18 -6.07
CA ASP A 397 -19.29 33.01 -5.68
C ASP A 397 -20.35 33.43 -4.65
N ASP A 398 -21.52 33.80 -5.17
CA ASP A 398 -22.70 34.20 -4.41
C ASP A 398 -23.41 32.96 -3.82
N SER A 399 -22.77 32.30 -2.86
CA SER A 399 -23.47 31.37 -1.98
C SER A 399 -23.13 31.64 -0.51
N ASN A 400 -23.67 32.77 -0.04
CA ASN A 400 -23.85 33.10 1.36
C ASN A 400 -24.73 32.05 2.06
N HIS A 401 -24.15 31.20 2.89
CA HIS A 401 -24.86 30.65 4.04
C HIS A 401 -23.85 30.29 5.15
N LEU A 402 -24.08 30.88 6.34
CA LEU A 402 -23.57 30.45 7.66
C LEU A 402 -22.33 31.14 8.28
N GLU A 403 -22.18 32.46 8.13
CA GLU A 403 -21.36 33.25 9.08
C GLU A 403 -22.16 34.38 9.73
N SER A 404 -23.11 34.04 10.61
CA SER A 404 -23.73 35.02 11.52
C SER A 404 -24.29 34.36 12.80
N SER A 405 -23.45 33.73 13.63
CA SER A 405 -23.90 33.34 14.99
C SER A 405 -22.79 33.05 16.01
N PHE A 406 -21.59 33.61 15.87
CA PHE A 406 -20.62 33.65 16.98
C PHE A 406 -20.61 35.02 17.64
N GLY A 407 -21.75 35.40 18.21
CA GLY A 407 -21.83 36.45 19.21
C GLY A 407 -21.39 35.89 20.55
N PHE A 408 -20.16 36.20 20.98
CA PHE A 408 -19.75 36.02 22.37
C PHE A 408 -20.55 36.99 23.23
N GLY A 409 -21.63 36.48 23.86
CA GLY A 409 -22.36 37.21 24.89
C GLY A 409 -21.44 37.44 26.09
N ARG A 410 -20.96 38.68 26.24
CA ARG A 410 -20.56 39.21 27.54
C ARG A 410 -21.84 39.63 28.24
N GLU A 411 -22.25 38.87 29.24
CA GLU A 411 -23.21 39.35 30.23
C GLU A 411 -22.48 40.35 31.12
N ASP A 412 -22.72 41.63 30.86
CA ASP A 412 -22.41 42.69 31.82
C ASP A 412 -23.41 42.57 32.97
N ASN A 413 -22.95 42.04 34.10
CA ASN A 413 -23.67 42.14 35.37
C ASN A 413 -23.53 43.57 35.90
N GLY A 414 -24.58 44.36 35.71
CA GLY A 414 -24.76 45.66 36.35
C GLY A 414 -26.15 45.79 36.95
N GLN A 415 -26.30 45.40 38.22
CA GLN A 415 -26.89 46.16 39.33
C GLN A 415 -27.15 45.27 40.55
#